data_AF-A0A318R3T4-F1
#
_entry.id   AF-A0A318R3T4-F1
#
_cell.length_a   1.000
_cell.length_b   1.000
_cell.length_c   1.000
_cell.angle_alpha   90.00
_cell.angle_beta   90.00
_cell.angle_gamma   90.00
#
_symmetry.space_group_name_H-M   'P 1'
#
loop_
_entity.id
_entity.type
_entity.pdbx_description
1 polymer ?
#
loop_
_entity_poly.entity_id
_entity_poly.type
_entity_poly.pdbx_seq_one_letter_code
_entity_poly.pdbx_strand_id
1 'polypeptide(L)'
;MFYRLFLTSMMTLLILEVSNPLEYKAEHKNNLINKFCIASLKSKFKFENKEKLEEISHFTCKCFFEKYSSGSSIKNSRIFCRDKTTEEFNL
;
A
#
# COMPACT_ATOMS: atom_id res chain seq x y z
N MET A 1 -37.40 -32.53 16.50
CA MET A 1 -37.61 -31.25 15.79
C MET A 1 -36.60 -30.14 16.16
N PHE A 2 -35.75 -30.33 17.19
CA PHE A 2 -34.74 -29.35 17.63
C PHE A 2 -33.39 -29.42 16.89
N TYR A 3 -33.08 -30.53 16.21
CA TYR A 3 -31.79 -30.72 15.53
C TYR A 3 -31.61 -29.83 14.28
N ARG A 4 -32.72 -29.48 13.61
CA ARG A 4 -32.70 -28.60 12.43
C ARG A 4 -32.39 -27.14 12.77
N LEU A 5 -32.72 -26.69 13.99
CA LEU A 5 -32.45 -25.32 14.47
C LEU A 5 -30.98 -25.14 14.91
N PHE A 6 -30.35 -26.19 15.44
CA PHE A 6 -28.94 -26.15 15.83
C PHE A 6 -27.99 -26.12 14.62
N LEU A 7 -28.33 -26.86 13.56
CA LEU A 7 -27.49 -26.92 12.35
C LEU A 7 -27.51 -25.61 11.53
N THR A 8 -28.63 -24.88 11.52
CA THR A 8 -28.71 -23.59 10.82
C THR A 8 -27.95 -22.48 11.54
N SER A 9 -27.88 -22.52 12.88
CA SER A 9 -27.15 -21.53 13.68
C SER A 9 -25.63 -21.65 13.55
N MET A 10 -25.10 -22.87 13.40
CA MET A 10 -23.66 -23.09 13.18
C MET A 10 -23.18 -22.64 11.80
N MET A 11 -24.03 -22.74 10.76
CA MET A 11 -23.66 -22.27 9.42
C MET A 11 -23.58 -20.75 9.30
N THR A 12 -24.33 -19.99 10.10
CA THR A 12 -24.24 -18.52 10.09
C THR A 12 -22.97 -17.98 10.77
N LEU A 13 -22.37 -18.73 11.69
CA LEU A 13 -21.13 -18.32 12.38
C LEU A 13 -19.88 -18.48 11.50
N LEU A 14 -19.83 -19.49 10.64
CA LEU A 14 -18.70 -19.73 9.73
C LEU A 14 -18.60 -18.71 8.58
N ILE A 15 -19.69 -18.00 8.26
CA ILE A 15 -19.69 -16.99 7.19
C ILE A 15 -19.10 -15.65 7.68
N LEU A 16 -19.19 -15.34 8.98
CA LEU A 16 -18.65 -14.08 9.52
C LEU A 16 -17.12 -14.07 9.63
N GLU A 17 -16.48 -15.21 9.90
CA GLU A 17 -15.01 -15.27 10.06
C GLU A 17 -14.23 -15.16 8.74
N VAL A 18 -14.90 -15.35 7.59
CA VAL A 18 -14.26 -15.30 6.25
C VAL A 18 -14.39 -13.91 5.60
N SER A 19 -14.83 -12.89 6.33
CA SER A 19 -14.99 -11.55 5.76
C SER A 19 -13.70 -10.71 5.76
N ASN A 20 -12.68 -11.08 6.55
CA ASN A 20 -11.46 -10.26 6.71
C ASN A 20 -10.12 -10.80 6.16
N PRO A 21 -10.01 -11.79 5.25
CA PRO A 21 -8.70 -12.13 4.68
C PRO A 21 -8.22 -11.13 3.63
N LEU A 22 -9.09 -10.24 3.12
CA LEU A 22 -8.76 -9.29 2.04
C LEU A 22 -7.97 -8.07 2.54
N GLU A 23 -8.31 -7.52 3.71
CA GLU A 23 -7.62 -6.37 4.28
C GLU A 23 -6.17 -6.70 4.65
N TYR A 24 -5.96 -7.82 5.34
CA TYR A 24 -4.63 -8.29 5.75
C TYR A 24 -3.70 -8.57 4.55
N LYS A 25 -4.25 -9.15 3.47
CA LYS A 25 -3.48 -9.44 2.25
C LYS A 25 -3.13 -8.17 1.46
N ALA A 26 -4.02 -7.18 1.44
CA ALA A 26 -3.77 -5.89 0.80
C ALA A 26 -2.68 -5.09 1.53
N GLU A 27 -2.72 -5.07 2.86
CA GLU A 27 -1.72 -4.42 3.70
C GLU A 27 -0.33 -5.06 3.52
N HIS A 28 -0.25 -6.39 3.54
CA HIS A 28 1.01 -7.11 3.34
C HIS A 28 1.58 -6.96 1.92
N LYS A 29 0.72 -6.94 0.89
CA LYS A 29 1.13 -6.75 -0.51
C LYS A 29 1.62 -5.33 -0.74
N ASN A 30 0.95 -4.33 -0.16
CA ASN A 30 1.43 -2.95 -0.16
C ASN A 30 2.81 -2.83 0.49
N ASN A 31 3.08 -3.56 1.57
CA ASN A 31 4.38 -3.54 2.25
C ASN A 31 5.54 -4.01 1.34
N LEU A 32 5.38 -5.12 0.61
CA LEU A 32 6.45 -5.62 -0.27
C LEU A 32 6.70 -4.70 -1.47
N ILE A 33 5.64 -4.24 -2.14
CA ILE A 33 5.78 -3.36 -3.31
C ILE A 33 6.36 -2.00 -2.86
N ASN A 34 6.00 -1.51 -1.68
CA ASN A 34 6.58 -0.29 -1.11
C ASN A 34 8.08 -0.45 -0.82
N LYS A 35 8.50 -1.58 -0.25
CA LYS A 35 9.93 -1.90 -0.07
C LYS A 35 10.68 -1.91 -1.39
N PHE A 36 10.12 -2.53 -2.43
CA PHE A 36 10.73 -2.53 -3.77
C PHE A 36 10.80 -1.13 -4.38
N CYS A 37 9.76 -0.32 -4.21
CA CYS A 37 9.75 1.07 -4.68
C CYS A 37 10.87 1.87 -4.03
N ILE A 38 10.98 1.80 -2.69
CA ILE A 38 12.01 2.51 -1.91
C ILE A 38 13.41 2.07 -2.35
N ALA A 39 13.66 0.76 -2.45
CA ALA A 39 14.95 0.23 -2.90
C ALA A 39 15.30 0.70 -4.33
N SER A 40 14.30 0.75 -5.21
CA SER A 40 14.47 1.21 -6.60
C SER A 40 14.73 2.72 -6.70
N LEU A 41 14.19 3.51 -5.77
CA LEU A 41 14.50 4.93 -5.65
C LEU A 41 15.93 5.13 -5.15
N LYS A 42 16.28 4.49 -4.03
CA LYS A 42 17.63 4.56 -3.45
C LYS A 42 18.74 4.14 -4.40
N SER A 43 18.50 3.15 -5.26
CA SER A 43 19.51 2.72 -6.24
C SER A 43 19.78 3.75 -7.35
N LYS A 44 18.83 4.66 -7.60
CA LYS A 44 18.93 5.68 -8.66
C LYS A 44 19.51 7.00 -8.18
N PHE A 45 19.46 7.29 -6.88
CA PHE A 45 19.94 8.55 -6.32
C PHE A 45 21.17 8.34 -5.45
N LYS A 46 22.24 9.09 -5.75
CA LYS A 46 23.41 9.20 -4.87
C LYS A 46 23.21 10.43 -3.96
N PHE A 47 22.38 10.31 -2.94
CA PHE A 47 22.31 11.34 -1.90
C PHE A 47 23.43 11.15 -0.89
N GLU A 48 24.10 12.24 -0.55
CA GLU A 48 25.10 12.28 0.53
C GLU A 48 24.43 12.09 1.90
N ASN A 49 23.18 12.53 2.04
CA ASN A 49 22.37 12.39 3.26
C ASN A 49 21.41 11.19 3.14
N LYS A 50 21.77 10.07 3.78
CA LYS A 50 20.98 8.83 3.79
C LYS A 50 19.63 8.98 4.49
N GLU A 51 19.54 9.78 5.55
CA GLU A 51 18.29 10.01 6.27
C GLU A 51 17.29 10.77 5.41
N LYS A 52 17.74 11.84 4.75
CA LYS A 52 16.92 12.61 3.80
C LYS A 52 16.44 11.72 2.63
N LEU A 53 17.29 10.82 2.13
CA LEU A 53 16.91 9.88 1.09
C LEU A 53 15.87 8.85 1.56
N GLU A 54 15.94 8.40 2.82
CA GLU A 54 14.92 7.51 3.40
C GLU A 54 13.55 8.18 3.39
N GLU A 55 13.49 9.41 3.90
CA GLU A 55 12.27 10.20 4.02
C GLU A 55 11.65 10.50 2.65
N ILE A 56 12.47 10.98 1.70
CA ILE A 56 12.07 11.21 0.31
C ILE A 56 11.51 9.92 -0.29
N SER A 57 12.22 8.80 -0.15
CA SER A 57 11.81 7.54 -0.76
C SER A 57 10.46 7.05 -0.21
N HIS A 58 10.28 7.12 1.11
CA HIS A 58 9.03 6.76 1.76
C HIS A 58 7.86 7.66 1.30
N PHE A 59 8.08 8.98 1.28
CA PHE A 59 7.08 9.93 0.83
C PHE A 59 6.67 9.70 -0.62
N THR A 60 7.64 9.61 -1.54
CA THR A 60 7.38 9.43 -2.97
C THR A 60 6.66 8.11 -3.24
N CYS A 61 7.10 7.02 -2.62
CA CYS A 61 6.47 5.71 -2.82
C CYS A 61 5.06 5.66 -2.25
N LYS A 62 4.83 6.20 -1.04
CA LYS A 62 3.48 6.32 -0.46
C LYS A 62 2.56 7.11 -1.39
N CYS A 63 3.00 8.29 -1.83
CA CYS A 63 2.24 9.09 -2.79
C CYS A 63 1.89 8.29 -4.05
N PHE A 64 2.86 7.57 -4.61
CA PHE A 64 2.65 6.81 -5.84
C PHE A 64 1.57 5.75 -5.66
N PHE A 65 1.60 4.99 -4.56
CA PHE A 65 0.59 3.98 -4.29
C PHE A 65 -0.79 4.58 -4.08
N GLU A 66 -0.91 5.66 -3.31
CA GLU A 66 -2.18 6.34 -3.08
C GLU A 66 -2.78 6.85 -4.40
N LYS A 67 -1.96 7.53 -5.21
CA LYS A 67 -2.40 8.11 -6.48
C LYS A 67 -2.75 7.04 -7.51
N TYR A 68 -1.98 5.95 -7.58
CA TYR A 68 -2.26 4.84 -8.46
C TYR A 68 -3.52 4.08 -8.03
N SER A 69 -3.66 3.81 -6.73
CA SER A 69 -4.83 3.14 -6.17
C SER A 69 -6.11 3.96 -6.31
N SER A 70 -6.00 5.29 -6.46
CA SER A 70 -7.13 6.17 -6.79
C SER A 70 -7.56 6.12 -8.27
N GLY A 71 -7.00 5.21 -9.08
CA GLY A 71 -7.34 5.06 -10.50
C GLY A 71 -6.49 5.89 -11.47
N SER A 72 -5.44 6.57 -11.00
CA SER A 72 -4.54 7.29 -11.91
C SER A 72 -3.65 6.31 -12.69
N SER A 73 -3.31 6.66 -13.94
CA SER A 73 -2.35 5.86 -14.71
C SER A 73 -0.99 5.81 -14.03
N ILE A 74 -0.18 4.77 -14.31
CA ILE A 74 1.19 4.65 -13.78
C ILE A 74 2.01 5.92 -14.11
N LYS A 75 1.90 6.41 -15.35
CA LYS A 75 2.62 7.62 -15.81
C LYS A 75 2.18 8.86 -15.02
N ASN A 76 0.88 9.09 -14.88
CA ASN A 76 0.37 10.27 -14.19
C ASN A 76 0.68 10.23 -12.69
N SER A 77 0.59 9.05 -12.07
CA SER A 77 0.95 8.85 -10.66
C SER A 77 2.42 9.18 -10.41
N ARG A 78 3.32 8.74 -11.31
CA ARG A 78 4.75 9.05 -11.22
C ARG A 78 5.03 10.54 -11.36
N ILE A 79 4.44 11.20 -12.36
CA ILE A 79 4.65 12.64 -12.59
C ILE A 79 4.15 13.44 -11.38
N PHE A 80 2.90 13.20 -10.97
CA PHE A 80 2.30 13.88 -9.82
C PHE A 80 3.15 13.73 -8.55
N CYS A 81 3.58 12.51 -8.23
CA CYS A 81 4.33 12.27 -7.00
C CYS A 81 5.78 12.72 -7.07
N ARG A 82 6.39 12.78 -8.26
CA ARG A 82 7.67 13.44 -8.45
C ARG A 82 7.52 14.92 -8.12
N ASP A 83 6.56 15.60 -8.76
CA ASP A 83 6.39 17.05 -8.62
C ASP A 83 6.06 17.43 -7.16
N LYS A 84 5.18 16.66 -6.52
CA LYS A 84 4.86 16.83 -5.09
C LYS A 84 6.06 16.58 -4.16
N THR A 85 6.91 15.60 -4.47
CA THR A 85 8.14 15.35 -3.69
C THR A 85 9.13 16.49 -3.86
N THR A 86 9.27 17.02 -5.07
CA THR A 86 10.14 18.17 -5.35
C THR A 86 9.71 19.39 -4.53
N GLU A 87 8.40 19.65 -4.46
CA GLU A 87 7.83 20.73 -3.64
C GLU A 87 8.08 20.53 -2.14
N GLU A 88 7.77 19.34 -1.60
CA GLU A 88 7.89 19.03 -0.17
C GLU A 88 9.33 19.12 0.35
N PHE A 89 10.30 18.64 -0.43
CA PHE A 89 11.69 18.49 0.02
C PHE A 89 12.65 19.55 -0.52
N ASN A 90 12.13 20.55 -1.26
CA ASN A 90 12.89 21.60 -1.93
C ASN A 90 14.06 21.01 -2.75
N LEU A 91 13.75 20.12 -3.68
CA LEU A 91 14.71 19.40 -4.53
C LEU A 91 14.93 20.05 -5.89
#